data_AF-A0A5B0VPG3-F1
#
_entry.id   AF-A0A5B0VPG3-F1
#
_cell.length_a   1.000
_cell.length_b   1.000
_cell.length_c   1.000
_cell.angle_alpha   90.00
_cell.angle_beta   90.00
_cell.angle_gamma   90.00
#
_symmetry.space_group_name_H-M   'P 1'
#
loop_
_entity.id
_entity.type
_entity.pdbx_description
1 polymer ?
#
loop_
_entity_poly.entity_id
_entity_poly.type
_entity_poly.pdbx_seq_one_letter_code
_entity_poly.pdbx_strand_id
1 'polypeptide(L)' 'MVQTIIKRSDAPLDTRDLQLCQRVFDEIRAAADIPRKSEEGERIAAIVIELFRQGVRNPEHLKLLVQGARGTFPEAAER' A
#
# COMPACT_ATOMS: atom_id res chain seq x y z
N MET A 1 8.20 26.93 -0.33
CA MET A 1 7.48 25.98 0.54
C MET A 1 6.40 25.32 -0.32
N VAL A 2 6.66 24.13 -0.86
CA VAL A 2 5.66 23.41 -1.67
C VAL A 2 4.66 22.77 -0.71
N GLN A 3 3.43 23.29 -0.70
CA GLN A 3 2.33 22.66 0.01
C GLN A 3 1.86 21.49 -0.84
N THR A 4 2.41 20.30 -0.62
CA THR A 4 1.86 19.07 -1.17
C THR A 4 0.57 18.80 -0.42
N ILE A 5 -0.52 19.42 -0.88
CA ILE A 5 -1.85 19.20 -0.35
C ILE A 5 -2.17 17.75 -0.67
N ILE A 6 -1.98 16.87 0.32
CA ILE A 6 -2.46 15.51 0.30
C ILE A 6 -3.99 15.61 0.37
N LYS A 7 -4.60 15.84 -0.79
CA LYS A 7 -6.04 15.95 -0.96
C LYS A 7 -6.59 14.55 -0.73
N ARG A 8 -7.01 14.25 0.51
CA ARG A 8 -7.83 13.08 0.85
C ARG A 8 -8.93 13.01 -0.19
N SER A 9 -8.77 12.11 -1.14
CA SER A 9 -9.78 11.91 -2.16
C SER A 9 -10.81 11.03 -1.47
N ASP A 10 -11.84 11.65 -0.91
CA ASP A 10 -13.11 11.00 -0.55
C ASP A 10 -13.89 10.58 -1.82
N ALA A 11 -13.20 10.49 -2.96
CA ALA A 11 -13.75 9.96 -4.18
C ALA A 11 -13.90 8.44 -4.00
N PRO A 12 -15.05 7.86 -4.40
CA PRO A 12 -15.20 6.42 -4.42
C PRO A 12 -14.05 5.82 -5.21
N LEU A 13 -13.40 4.79 -4.65
CA LEU A 13 -12.35 4.06 -5.34
C LEU A 13 -12.91 3.57 -6.67
N ASP A 14 -12.34 4.03 -7.79
CA ASP A 14 -12.78 3.54 -9.08
C ASP A 14 -12.39 2.07 -9.22
N THR A 15 -13.05 1.34 -10.12
CA THR A 15 -12.70 -0.06 -10.37
C THR A 15 -11.21 -0.20 -10.74
N ARG A 16 -10.65 0.78 -11.46
CA ARG A 16 -9.22 0.83 -11.79
C ARG A 16 -8.32 0.98 -10.56
N ASP A 17 -8.75 1.78 -9.60
CA ASP A 17 -8.01 2.02 -8.36
C ASP A 17 -8.00 0.74 -7.49
N LEU A 18 -9.14 0.06 -7.38
CA LEU A 18 -9.24 -1.22 -6.69
C LEU A 18 -8.36 -2.30 -7.35
N GLN A 19 -8.30 -2.35 -8.68
CA GLN A 19 -7.41 -3.29 -9.38
C GLN A 19 -5.94 -2.99 -9.11
N LEU A 20 -5.55 -1.72 -9.02
CA LEU A 20 -4.18 -1.34 -8.65
C LEU A 20 -3.86 -1.77 -7.23
N CYS A 21 -4.73 -1.46 -6.26
CA CYS A 21 -4.59 -1.87 -4.87
C CYS A 21 -4.48 -3.39 -4.75
N GLN A 22 -5.32 -4.13 -5.47
CA GLN A 22 -5.32 -5.58 -5.46
C GLN A 22 -4.03 -6.16 -6.06
N ARG A 23 -3.50 -5.58 -7.15
CA ARG A 23 -2.21 -6.00 -7.72
C ARG A 23 -1.07 -5.78 -6.74
N VAL A 24 -0.99 -4.59 -6.12
CA VAL A 24 0.05 -4.27 -5.12
C VAL A 24 -0.05 -5.22 -3.93
N PHE A 25 -1.26 -5.47 -3.44
CA PHE A 25 -1.51 -6.43 -2.38
C PHE A 25 -1.06 -7.85 -2.74
N ASP A 26 -1.37 -8.31 -3.96
CA ASP A 26 -0.98 -9.63 -4.46
C ASP A 26 0.55 -9.79 -4.51
N GLU A 27 1.25 -8.78 -5.01
CA GLU A 27 2.71 -8.78 -5.06
C GLU A 27 3.35 -8.79 -3.67
N ILE A 28 2.84 -7.98 -2.73
CA ILE A 28 3.38 -7.90 -1.36
C ILE A 28 3.13 -9.22 -0.61
N ARG A 29 1.93 -9.79 -0.74
CA ARG A 29 1.64 -11.08 -0.09
C ARG A 29 2.46 -12.20 -0.71
N ALA A 30 2.63 -12.22 -2.04
CA ALA A 30 3.40 -13.25 -2.72
C ALA A 30 4.89 -13.16 -2.35
N ALA A 31 5.44 -11.94 -2.28
CA ALA A 31 6.83 -11.72 -1.85
C ALA A 31 7.07 -12.12 -0.38
N ALA A 32 6.04 -12.05 0.47
CA ALA A 32 6.13 -12.40 1.88
C ALA A 32 5.59 -13.79 2.22
N ASP A 33 5.19 -14.58 1.21
CA ASP A 33 4.52 -15.88 1.37
C ASP A 33 3.30 -15.84 2.33
N ILE A 34 2.54 -14.74 2.29
CA ILE A 34 1.38 -14.53 3.16
C ILE A 34 0.10 -15.05 2.51
N PRO A 35 -0.68 -15.89 3.21
CA PRO A 35 -1.98 -16.31 2.72
C PRO A 35 -2.95 -15.14 2.66
N ARG A 36 -3.76 -15.08 1.59
CA ARG A 36 -4.76 -14.02 1.39
C ARG A 36 -5.79 -13.89 2.53
N LYS A 37 -6.09 -14.99 3.22
CA LYS A 37 -7.08 -15.06 4.30
C LYS A 37 -6.44 -15.21 5.69
N SER A 38 -5.23 -14.68 5.86
CA SER A 38 -4.58 -14.60 7.17
C SER A 38 -4.75 -13.21 7.76
N GLU A 39 -4.67 -13.10 9.09
CA GLU A 39 -4.72 -11.82 9.81
C GLU A 39 -3.72 -10.80 9.25
N GLU A 40 -2.53 -11.27 8.86
CA GLU A 40 -1.51 -10.42 8.25
C GLU A 40 -1.92 -9.97 6.83
N GLY A 41 -2.57 -10.84 6.04
CA GLY A 41 -3.14 -10.46 4.74
C GLY A 41 -4.23 -9.41 4.87
N GLU A 42 -5.12 -9.54 5.85
CA GLU A 42 -6.14 -8.54 6.13
C GLU A 42 -5.53 -7.20 6.57
N ARG A 43 -4.50 -7.25 7.42
CA ARG A 43 -3.75 -6.06 7.84
C ARG A 43 -3.10 -5.35 6.64
N ILE A 44 -2.42 -6.08 5.77
CA ILE A 44 -1.78 -5.52 4.57
C ILE A 44 -2.84 -4.89 3.65
N ALA A 45 -3.97 -5.55 3.43
CA ALA A 45 -5.05 -5.01 2.61
C ALA A 45 -5.61 -3.69 3.20
N ALA A 46 -5.80 -3.63 4.51
CA ALA A 46 -6.25 -2.41 5.19
C ALA A 46 -5.24 -1.26 5.00
N ILE A 47 -3.94 -1.53 5.18
CA ILE A 47 -2.88 -0.53 5.00
C ILE A 47 -2.85 -0.03 3.55
N VAL A 48 -2.93 -0.95 2.56
CA VAL A 48 -2.95 -0.62 1.12
C VAL A 48 -4.08 0.37 0.81
N ILE A 49 -5.29 0.08 1.29
CA ILE A 49 -6.47 0.93 1.04
C ILE A 49 -6.35 2.27 1.74
N GLU A 50 -5.89 2.30 3.00
CA GLU A 50 -5.74 3.55 3.75
C GLU A 50 -4.68 4.48 3.11
N LEU A 51 -3.54 3.93 2.67
CA LEU A 51 -2.52 4.68 1.94
C LEU A 51 -3.07 5.23 0.61
N PHE A 52 -3.88 4.43 -0.09
CA PHE A 52 -4.51 4.86 -1.32
C PHE A 52 -5.50 6.02 -1.09
N ARG A 53 -6.27 5.98 0.01
CA ARG A 53 -7.19 7.06 0.42
C ARG A 53 -6.45 8.31 0.89
N GLN A 54 -5.24 8.16 1.40
CA GLN A 54 -4.29 9.25 1.61
C GLN A 54 -3.74 9.81 0.29
N GLY A 55 -4.16 9.34 -0.88
CA GLY A 55 -3.75 9.89 -2.17
C GLY A 55 -2.49 9.26 -2.76
N VAL A 56 -1.97 8.19 -2.16
CA VAL A 56 -0.86 7.42 -2.74
C VAL A 56 -1.41 6.59 -3.90
N ARG A 57 -1.27 7.09 -5.13
CA ARG A 57 -1.71 6.37 -6.35
C ARG A 57 -0.57 5.64 -7.06
N ASN A 58 0.68 5.84 -6.62
CA ASN A 58 1.85 5.20 -7.22
C ASN A 58 2.06 3.81 -6.61
N PRO A 59 2.02 2.72 -7.40
CA PRO A 59 2.14 1.35 -6.89
C PRO A 59 3.48 1.07 -6.20
N GLU A 60 4.58 1.60 -6.73
CA GLU A 60 5.93 1.50 -6.15
C GLU A 60 5.98 2.14 -4.75
N HIS A 61 5.40 3.33 -4.62
CA HIS A 61 5.38 4.08 -3.36
C HIS A 61 4.48 3.39 -2.33
N LEU A 62 3.37 2.82 -2.79
CA LEU A 62 2.45 2.06 -1.96
C LEU A 62 3.12 0.79 -1.42
N LYS A 63 3.90 0.07 -2.23
CA LYS A 63 4.71 -1.07 -1.78
C LYS A 63 5.70 -0.68 -0.68
N LEU A 64 6.47 0.38 -0.89
CA LEU A 64 7.45 0.88 0.09
C LEU A 64 6.79 1.24 1.42
N LEU A 65 5.67 1.97 1.38
CA LEU A 65 4.95 2.39 2.58
C LEU A 65 4.30 1.22 3.32
N VAL A 66 3.73 0.25 2.60
CA VAL A 66 3.19 -0.98 3.20
C VAL A 66 4.31 -1.80 3.83
N GLN A 67 5.46 -1.95 3.15
CA GLN A 67 6.61 -2.67 3.70
C GLN A 67 7.16 -2.02 4.97
N GLY A 68 7.27 -0.69 4.98
CA GLY A 68 7.62 0.07 6.18
C GLY A 68 6.60 -0.07 7.31
N ALA A 69 5.30 0.02 7.00
CA ALA A 69 4.23 -0.15 7.99
C ALA A 69 4.15 -1.57 8.57
N ARG A 70 4.57 -2.58 7.81
CA ARG A 70 4.71 -3.97 8.27
C ARG A 70 5.98 -4.20 9.10
N GLY A 71 6.91 -3.24 9.12
CA GLY A 71 8.25 -3.44 9.69
C GLY A 71 9.15 -4.37 8.88
N THR A 72 8.77 -4.68 7.63
CA THR A 72 9.57 -5.44 6.66
C THR A 72 10.19 -4.46 5.70
N PHE A 73 11.07 -3.60 6.20
CA PHE A 73 11.88 -2.78 5.31
C PHE A 73 12.74 -3.73 4.47
N PRO A 74 12.76 -3.63 3.14
CA PRO A 74 13.91 -4.12 2.42
C PRO A 74 15.09 -3.34 3.02
N GLU A 75 16.12 -4.05 3.46
CA GLU A 75 17.36 -3.48 3.99
C GLU A 75 18.08 -2.69 2.88
N ALA A 76 17.50 -1.59 2.43
CA ALA A 76 18.16 -0.57 1.64
C ALA A 76 18.72 0.44 2.64
N ALA A 77 19.89 0.07 3.17
CA ALA A 77 20.94 0.93 3.70
C ALA A 77 20.59 2.41 3.91
N GLU A 78 20.50 2.82 5.16
CA GLU A 78 21.05 4.12 5.57
C GLU A 78 22.01 3.86 6.74
N ARG A 79 23.30 4.03 6.45
CA ARG A 79 24.39 4.12 7.42
C ARG A 79 24.61 5.58 7.78
#